data_AF-A0A1G9TV93-F1
#
_entry.id   AF-A0A1G9TV93-F1
#
_cell.length_a   1.000
_cell.length_b   1.000
_cell.length_c   1.000
_cell.angle_alpha   90.00
_cell.angle_beta   90.00
_cell.angle_gamma   90.00
#
_symmetry.space_group_name_H-M   'P 1'
#
loop_
_entity.id
_entity.type
_entity.pdbx_description
1 polymer ?
#
loop_
_entity_poly.entity_id
_entity_poly.type
_entity_poly.pdbx_seq_one_letter_code
_entity_poly.pdbx_strand_id
1 'polypeptide(L)'
;MSISHGPLNEKPPEGPSNRSFGYTVGGILTLIALVKWWRASEITTVTAVLALIGVVLVVLALIAPSTLTRANHLWMRLGLVLFKIVNPVVMFLIYVTTFVPIGIYLRLRGNDALTEQFDKNAKTYWIDKPQGEAAQATMKNQF
;
A
#
# COMPACT_ATOMS: atom_id res chain seq x y z
N MET A 1 -32.98 -8.98 -21.82
CA MET A 1 -33.30 -8.12 -20.65
C MET A 1 -32.03 -7.36 -20.30
N SER A 2 -31.92 -6.08 -20.69
CA SER A 2 -30.68 -5.30 -20.53
C SER A 2 -30.67 -4.67 -19.13
N ILE A 3 -29.74 -5.10 -18.28
CA ILE A 3 -29.51 -4.49 -16.97
C ILE A 3 -28.88 -3.11 -17.22
N SER A 4 -29.66 -2.05 -17.07
CA SER A 4 -29.14 -0.68 -17.07
C SER A 4 -28.38 -0.46 -15.76
N HIS A 5 -27.05 -0.55 -15.81
CA HIS A 5 -26.22 -0.13 -14.69
C HIS A 5 -26.36 1.39 -14.54
N GLY A 6 -27.00 1.85 -13.45
CA GLY A 6 -27.09 3.27 -13.12
C GLY A 6 -25.70 3.90 -13.01
N PRO A 7 -25.56 5.21 -13.23
CA PRO A 7 -24.27 5.88 -13.15
C PRO A 7 -23.70 5.66 -11.76
N LEU A 8 -22.52 5.02 -11.69
CA LEU A 8 -21.80 4.82 -10.45
C LEU A 8 -21.46 6.20 -9.90
N ASN A 9 -22.22 6.63 -8.89
CA ASN A 9 -21.98 7.88 -8.19
C ASN A 9 -20.78 7.66 -7.26
N GLU A 10 -19.59 7.58 -7.86
CA GLU A 10 -18.32 7.49 -7.16
C GLU A 10 -18.08 8.84 -6.48
N LYS A 11 -18.56 8.97 -5.24
CA LYS A 11 -18.20 10.11 -4.42
C LYS A 11 -16.67 10.10 -4.26
N PRO A 12 -15.98 11.22 -4.55
CA PRO A 12 -14.55 11.30 -4.31
C PRO A 12 -14.28 11.00 -2.83
N PRO A 13 -13.17 10.31 -2.51
CA PRO A 13 -12.86 9.92 -1.14
C PRO A 13 -12.85 11.17 -0.24
N GLU A 14 -13.79 11.21 0.71
CA GLU A 14 -13.85 12.29 1.70
C GLU A 14 -12.60 12.20 2.58
N GLY A 15 -11.76 13.23 2.54
CA GLY A 15 -10.57 13.31 3.38
C GLY A 15 -10.92 13.31 4.87
N PRO A 16 -9.97 12.94 5.76
CA PRO A 16 -10.21 12.93 7.20
C PRO A 16 -10.68 14.31 7.68
N SER A 17 -11.65 14.32 8.60
CA SER A 17 -12.16 15.56 9.21
C SER A 17 -11.02 16.36 9.83
N ASN A 18 -11.04 17.69 9.70
CA ASN A 18 -9.99 18.58 10.22
C ASN A 18 -9.72 18.37 11.72
N ARG A 19 -10.72 17.91 12.48
CA ARG A 19 -10.60 17.57 13.91
C ARG A 19 -9.78 16.30 14.14
N SER A 20 -9.96 15.25 13.34
CA SER A 20 -9.19 14.01 13.49
C SER A 20 -7.71 14.22 13.13
N PHE A 21 -7.42 15.04 12.13
CA PHE A 21 -6.05 15.48 11.82
C PHE A 21 -5.39 16.18 13.03
N GLY A 22 -6.09 17.15 13.63
CA GLY A 22 -5.59 17.87 14.82
C GLY A 22 -5.32 16.95 16.01
N TYR A 23 -6.21 16.01 16.31
CA TYR A 23 -6.01 15.05 17.41
C TYR A 23 -4.88 14.06 17.14
N THR A 24 -4.77 13.53 15.91
CA THR A 24 -3.72 12.56 15.58
C THR A 24 -2.34 13.20 15.58
N VAL A 25 -2.15 14.30 14.85
CA VAL A 25 -0.84 14.96 14.76
C VAL A 25 -0.47 15.65 16.07
N GLY A 26 -1.40 16.42 16.65
CA GLY A 26 -1.18 17.08 17.94
C GLY A 26 -0.96 16.08 19.07
N GLY A 27 -1.72 14.99 19.09
CA GLY A 27 -1.56 13.89 20.06
C GLY A 27 -0.23 13.19 19.93
N ILE A 28 0.19 12.82 18.72
CA ILE A 28 1.51 12.18 18.48
C ILE A 28 2.64 13.11 18.91
N LEU A 29 2.61 14.39 18.54
CA LEU A 29 3.65 15.35 18.93
C LEU A 29 3.72 15.54 20.44
N THR A 30 2.56 15.66 21.10
CA THR A 30 2.47 15.79 22.56
C THR A 30 3.00 14.53 23.25
N LEU A 31 2.64 13.35 22.75
CA LEU A 31 3.09 12.07 23.30
C LEU A 31 4.59 11.87 23.13
N ILE A 32 5.16 12.22 21.98
CA ILE A 32 6.61 12.21 21.75
C ILE A 32 7.32 13.16 22.72
N ALA A 33 6.79 14.37 22.92
CA ALA A 33 7.36 15.32 23.87
C ALA A 33 7.31 14.78 25.31
N LEU A 34 6.21 14.13 25.70
CA LEU A 34 6.02 13.54 27.03
C LEU A 34 6.96 12.35 27.27
N VAL A 35 7.11 11.47 26.29
CA VAL A 35 8.06 10.33 26.35
C VAL A 35 9.52 10.83 26.42
N LYS A 36 9.86 11.88 25.63
CA LYS A 36 11.18 12.51 25.66
C LYS A 36 11.45 13.15 27.02
N TRP A 37 10.49 13.88 27.59
CA TRP A 37 10.60 14.45 28.93
C TRP A 37 10.85 13.34 29.97
N TRP A 38 10.11 12.24 29.88
CA TRP A 38 10.24 11.14 30.84
C TRP A 38 11.56 10.39 30.74
N ARG A 39 12.15 10.28 29.54
CA ARG A 39 13.46 9.62 29.33
C ARG A 39 14.68 10.51 29.56
N ALA A 40 14.60 11.80 29.25
CA ALA A 40 15.78 12.65 29.21
C ALA A 40 16.00 13.48 30.48
N SER A 41 14.98 13.73 31.31
CA SER A 41 14.99 14.64 32.48
C SER A 41 15.44 16.10 32.22
N GLU A 42 16.16 16.36 31.12
CA GLU A 42 16.52 17.67 30.62
C GLU A 42 15.56 18.10 29.52
N ILE A 43 14.88 19.22 29.77
CA ILE A 43 14.09 19.91 28.76
C ILE A 43 15.06 20.67 27.86
N THR A 44 15.54 20.01 26.81
CA THR A 44 16.26 20.70 25.73
C THR A 44 15.30 21.67 25.05
N THR A 45 15.78 22.83 24.59
CA THR A 45 14.96 23.84 23.87
C THR A 45 14.11 23.23 22.75
N VAL A 46 14.62 22.19 22.09
CA VAL A 46 13.95 21.45 21.03
C VAL A 46 12.69 20.73 21.53
N THR A 47 12.70 20.10 22.71
CA THR A 47 11.53 19.38 23.25
C THR A 47 10.45 20.35 23.73
N ALA A 48 10.85 21.48 24.31
CA ALA A 48 9.92 22.55 24.71
C ALA A 48 9.18 23.15 23.49
N VAL A 49 9.92 23.43 22.41
CA VAL A 49 9.33 23.93 21.15
C VAL A 49 8.37 22.89 20.55
N LEU A 50 8.75 21.61 20.54
CA LEU A 50 7.89 20.54 20.03
C LEU A 50 6.60 20.38 20.85
N ALA A 51 6.70 20.47 22.18
CA ALA A 51 5.55 20.42 23.08
C ALA A 51 4.61 21.61 22.86
N LEU A 52 5.17 22.82 22.72
CA LEU A 52 4.40 24.03 22.48
C LEU A 52 3.65 23.96 21.14
N ILE A 53 4.33 23.51 20.08
CA ILE A 53 3.69 23.29 18.77
C ILE A 53 2.58 22.24 18.87
N GLY A 54 2.81 21.14 19.59
CA GLY A 54 1.81 20.09 19.81
C GLY A 54 0.56 20.62 20.52
N VAL A 55 0.74 21.34 21.64
CA VAL A 55 -0.35 21.93 22.42
C VAL A 55 -1.10 22.97 21.60
N VAL A 56 -0.40 23.85 20.89
CA VAL A 56 -1.02 24.87 20.02
C VAL A 56 -1.85 24.20 18.92
N LEU A 57 -1.37 23.13 18.30
CA LEU A 57 -2.13 22.35 17.31
C LEU A 57 -3.39 21.72 17.90
N VAL A 58 -3.31 21.14 19.11
CA VAL A 58 -4.48 20.55 19.80
C VAL A 58 -5.50 21.63 20.16
N VAL A 59 -5.05 22.77 20.68
CA VAL A 59 -5.92 23.89 21.04
C VAL A 59 -6.56 24.53 19.80
N LEU A 60 -5.82 24.71 18.71
CA LEU A 60 -6.38 25.19 17.45
C LEU A 60 -7.36 24.19 16.82
N ALA A 61 -7.14 22.88 16.99
CA ALA A 61 -8.09 21.86 16.57
C ALA A 61 -9.42 21.92 17.34
N LEU A 62 -9.40 22.34 18.61
CA LEU A 62 -10.57 22.52 19.46
C LEU A 62 -11.34 23.82 19.15
N ILE A 63 -10.62 24.93 19.00
CA ILE A 63 -11.23 26.27 18.92
C ILE A 63 -11.54 26.69 17.47
N ALA A 64 -10.64 26.40 16.52
CA ALA A 64 -10.73 26.93 15.16
C ALA A 64 -10.32 25.88 14.10
N PRO A 65 -11.08 24.79 13.93
CA PRO A 65 -10.75 23.71 12.98
C PRO A 65 -10.77 24.17 11.51
N SER A 66 -11.38 25.33 11.20
CA SER A 66 -11.39 25.93 9.87
C SER A 66 -10.00 26.39 9.41
N THR A 67 -9.15 26.85 10.34
CA THR A 67 -7.76 27.23 10.03
C THR A 67 -6.89 26.02 9.69
N LEU A 68 -7.19 24.87 10.32
CA LEU A 68 -6.54 23.59 10.04
C LEU A 68 -6.93 22.99 8.68
N THR A 69 -7.95 23.51 8.00
CA THR A 69 -8.38 22.99 6.69
C THR A 69 -7.25 23.02 5.66
N ARG A 70 -6.50 24.13 5.57
CA ARG A 70 -5.37 24.24 4.62
C ARG A 70 -4.23 23.29 4.99
N ALA A 71 -3.94 23.16 6.28
CA ALA A 71 -2.92 22.25 6.79
C ALA A 71 -3.29 20.78 6.55
N ASN A 72 -4.55 20.41 6.79
CA ASN A 72 -5.07 19.07 6.53
C ASN A 72 -5.00 18.71 5.03
N HIS A 73 -5.38 19.64 4.15
CA HIS A 73 -5.24 19.43 2.70
C HIS A 73 -3.77 19.24 2.28
N LEU A 74 -2.85 20.02 2.84
CA LEU A 74 -1.43 19.86 2.54
C LEU A 74 -0.87 18.54 3.08
N TRP A 75 -1.25 18.17 4.30
CA TRP A 75 -0.90 16.89 4.90
C TRP A 75 -1.44 15.71 4.08
N MET A 76 -2.67 15.81 3.59
CA MET A 76 -3.26 14.77 2.74
C MET A 76 -2.50 14.64 1.42
N ARG A 77 -2.10 15.76 0.79
CA ARG A 77 -1.25 15.72 -0.41
C ARG A 77 0.10 15.07 -0.13
N LEU A 78 0.73 15.38 1.01
CA LEU A 78 1.96 14.71 1.44
C LEU A 78 1.74 13.22 1.67
N GLY A 79 0.63 12.84 2.30
CA GLY A 79 0.24 11.44 2.50
C GLY A 79 0.07 10.70 1.17
N LEU A 80 -0.53 11.32 0.16
CA LEU A 80 -0.67 10.74 -1.18
C LEU A 80 0.68 10.56 -1.90
N VAL A 81 1.57 11.55 -1.80
CA VAL A 81 2.93 11.45 -2.35
C VAL A 81 3.71 10.35 -1.64
N LEU A 82 3.63 10.29 -0.32
CA LEU A 82 4.23 9.23 0.47
C LEU A 82 3.66 7.87 0.07
N PHE A 83 2.34 7.74 -0.08
CA PHE A 83 1.69 6.52 -0.53
C PHE A 83 2.20 6.08 -1.91
N LYS A 84 2.39 7.02 -2.84
CA LYS A 84 2.97 6.72 -4.17
C LYS A 84 4.38 6.14 -4.09
N ILE A 85 5.14 6.45 -3.04
CA ILE A 85 6.49 5.91 -2.82
C ILE A 85 6.44 4.60 -2.00
N VAL A 86 5.64 4.57 -0.94
CA VAL A 86 5.52 3.42 -0.05
C VAL A 86 4.90 2.23 -0.77
N ASN A 87 3.89 2.45 -1.62
CA ASN A 87 3.22 1.37 -2.34
C ASN A 87 4.20 0.53 -3.20
N PRO A 88 5.01 1.10 -4.12
CA PRO A 88 5.99 0.32 -4.87
C PRO A 88 7.10 -0.25 -3.98
N VAL A 89 7.49 0.41 -2.88
CA VAL A 89 8.49 -0.14 -1.94
C VAL A 89 7.95 -1.39 -1.24
N VAL A 90 6.72 -1.35 -0.75
CA VAL A 90 6.06 -2.51 -0.12
C VAL A 90 5.88 -3.63 -1.14
N MET A 91 5.42 -3.30 -2.36
CA MET A 91 5.28 -4.28 -3.43
C MET A 91 6.62 -4.94 -3.80
N PHE A 92 7.69 -4.14 -3.88
CA PHE A 92 9.04 -4.63 -4.12
C PHE A 92 9.51 -5.54 -2.98
N LEU A 93 9.26 -5.15 -1.72
CA LEU A 93 9.64 -5.95 -0.56
C LEU A 93 8.93 -7.30 -0.59
N ILE A 94 7.60 -7.33 -0.81
CA ILE A 94 6.83 -8.57 -0.98
C ILE A 94 7.40 -9.42 -2.12
N TYR A 95 7.73 -8.80 -3.25
CA TYR A 95 8.32 -9.52 -4.38
C TYR A 95 9.64 -10.19 -4.00
N VAL A 96 10.55 -9.46 -3.37
CA VAL A 96 11.88 -9.97 -2.99
C VAL A 96 11.81 -10.97 -1.83
N THR A 97 10.90 -10.80 -0.87
CA THR A 97 10.81 -11.72 0.28
C THR A 97 10.00 -12.97 0.00
N THR A 98 9.06 -12.91 -0.95
CA THR A 98 8.14 -14.02 -1.22
C THR A 98 8.42 -14.64 -2.58
N PHE A 99 8.31 -13.88 -3.66
CA PHE A 99 8.40 -14.44 -5.02
C PHE A 99 9.82 -14.85 -5.40
N VAL A 100 10.82 -14.03 -5.06
CA VAL A 100 12.23 -14.33 -5.36
C VAL A 100 12.71 -15.63 -4.68
N PRO A 101 12.54 -15.86 -3.37
CA PRO A 101 12.97 -17.11 -2.76
C PRO A 101 12.19 -18.31 -3.25
N ILE A 102 10.90 -18.16 -3.59
CA ILE A 102 10.13 -19.23 -4.25
C ILE A 102 10.75 -19.58 -5.60
N GLY A 103 11.09 -18.58 -6.42
CA GLY A 103 11.75 -18.79 -7.71
C GLY A 103 13.13 -19.44 -7.57
N ILE A 104 13.95 -19.00 -6.61
CA ILE A 104 15.24 -19.62 -6.30
C ILE A 104 15.04 -21.07 -5.86
N TYR A 105 14.07 -21.33 -4.98
CA TYR A 105 13.75 -22.68 -4.50
C TYR A 105 13.34 -23.61 -5.65
N LEU A 106 12.48 -23.15 -6.56
CA LEU A 106 12.08 -23.91 -7.75
C LEU A 106 13.26 -24.17 -8.69
N ARG A 107 14.13 -23.17 -8.88
CA ARG A 107 15.34 -23.28 -9.72
C ARG A 107 16.35 -24.28 -9.13
N LEU A 108 16.54 -24.28 -7.81
CA LEU A 108 17.38 -25.26 -7.12
C LEU A 108 16.80 -26.68 -7.20
N ARG A 109 15.47 -26.82 -7.21
CA ARG A 109 14.79 -28.11 -7.37
C ARG A 109 14.80 -28.65 -8.80
N GLY A 110 15.32 -27.89 -9.76
CA GLY A 110 15.34 -28.26 -11.18
C GLY A 110 13.96 -28.26 -11.84
N ASN A 111 12.95 -27.69 -11.17
CA ASN A 111 11.61 -27.56 -11.73
C ASN A 111 11.58 -26.36 -12.67
N ASP A 112 11.96 -26.61 -13.92
CA ASP A 112 11.80 -25.66 -15.02
C ASP A 112 10.33 -25.68 -15.49
N ALA A 113 9.46 -24.96 -14.76
CA ALA A 113 8.03 -24.91 -15.05
C ALA A 113 7.70 -24.30 -16.43
N LEU A 114 8.65 -23.58 -17.03
CA LEU A 114 8.49 -22.92 -18.33
C LEU A 114 9.33 -23.52 -19.45
N THR A 115 10.16 -24.55 -19.18
CA THR A 115 11.17 -25.03 -20.14
C THR A 115 11.93 -23.82 -20.74
N GLU A 116 12.43 -22.96 -19.87
CA GLU A 116 12.88 -21.59 -20.18
C GLU A 116 14.15 -21.56 -21.06
N GLN A 117 14.82 -22.71 -21.18
CA GLN A 117 15.96 -22.92 -22.05
C GLN A 117 15.51 -22.94 -23.53
N PHE A 118 15.74 -21.82 -24.19
CA PHE A 118 15.60 -21.64 -25.63
C PHE A 118 16.59 -22.56 -26.38
N ASP A 119 16.14 -23.74 -26.78
CA ASP A 119 16.85 -24.63 -27.70
C ASP A 119 16.82 -24.08 -29.13
N LYS A 120 17.95 -23.53 -29.59
CA LYS A 120 18.11 -23.03 -30.96
C LYS A 120 18.08 -24.12 -32.03
N ASN A 121 18.25 -25.39 -31.63
CA ASN A 121 18.22 -26.54 -32.54
C ASN A 121 16.85 -27.25 -32.55
N ALA A 122 15.89 -26.83 -31.71
CA ALA A 122 14.56 -27.40 -31.71
C ALA A 122 13.80 -27.02 -32.99
N LYS A 123 13.29 -28.03 -33.70
CA LYS A 123 12.43 -27.84 -34.88
C LYS A 123 11.10 -27.15 -34.55
N THR A 124 10.58 -27.37 -33.34
CA THR A 124 9.36 -26.72 -32.84
C THR A 124 9.32 -26.83 -31.30
N TYR A 125 8.78 -25.82 -30.63
CA TYR A 125 8.49 -25.84 -29.18
C TYR A 125 7.08 -26.37 -28.88
N TRP A 126 6.36 -26.80 -29.92
CA TRP A 126 5.01 -27.30 -29.77
C TRP A 126 5.03 -28.62 -29.01
N ILE A 127 4.34 -28.68 -27.87
CA ILE A 127 4.15 -29.91 -27.10
C ILE A 127 2.97 -30.64 -27.69
N ASP A 128 3.23 -31.77 -28.35
CA ASP A 128 2.17 -32.61 -28.90
C ASP A 128 1.28 -33.16 -27.78
N LYS A 129 -0.01 -32.86 -27.87
CA LYS A 129 -1.00 -33.35 -26.91
C LYS A 129 -1.19 -34.86 -27.13
N PRO A 130 -1.23 -35.68 -26.07
CA PRO A 130 -1.42 -37.12 -26.23
C PRO A 130 -2.72 -37.41 -26.99
N GLN A 131 -2.60 -38.10 -28.12
CA GLN A 131 -3.74 -38.60 -28.88
C GLN A 131 -4.22 -39.89 -28.22
N GLY A 132 -5.40 -39.83 -27.59
CA GLY A 132 -6.04 -40.95 -26.90
C GLY A 132 -7.46 -40.58 -26.45
N GLU A 133 -8.16 -41.53 -25.83
CA GLU A 133 -9.59 -41.44 -25.45
C GLU A 133 -9.95 -40.17 -24.65
N ALA A 134 -9.00 -39.58 -23.91
CA ALA A 134 -9.16 -38.32 -23.17
C ALA A 134 -9.38 -37.08 -24.08
N ALA A 135 -8.98 -37.12 -25.36
CA ALA A 135 -9.24 -36.04 -26.32
C ALA A 135 -10.66 -36.10 -26.90
N GLN A 136 -11.31 -37.27 -26.89
CA GLN A 136 -12.67 -37.46 -27.41
C GLN A 136 -13.77 -37.12 -26.39
N ALA A 137 -13.40 -36.93 -25.11
CA ALA A 137 -14.30 -36.45 -24.06
C ALA A 137 -14.53 -34.93 -24.11
N THR A 138 -14.22 -34.26 -25.22
CA THR A 138 -14.30 -32.81 -25.34
C THR A 138 -15.71 -32.35 -25.74
N MET A 139 -16.29 -31.50 -24.89
CA MET A 139 -17.43 -30.62 -25.17
C MET A 139 -18.75 -31.29 -25.58
N LYS A 140 -19.29 -32.18 -24.74
CA LYS A 140 -20.66 -32.71 -24.93
C LYS A 140 -21.78 -31.70 -24.63
N ASN A 141 -21.54 -30.65 -23.82
CA ASN A 141 -22.53 -29.61 -23.47
C ASN A 141 -21.86 -28.23 -23.43
N GLN A 142 -21.69 -27.59 -24.58
CA GLN A 142 -21.07 -26.25 -24.69
C GLN A 142 -22.08 -25.11 -24.89
N PHE A 143 -23.38 -25.43 -24.81
CA PHE A 143 -24.49 -24.47 -24.83
C PHE A 143 -25.52 -24.86 -23.76
#